data_AF-A0A3M8X3N7-F1
#
_entry.id   AF-A0A3M8X3N7-F1
#
_cell.length_a   1.000
_cell.length_b   1.000
_cell.length_c   1.000
_cell.angle_alpha   90.00
_cell.angle_beta   90.00
_cell.angle_gamma   90.00
#
_symmetry.space_group_name_H-M   'P 1'
#
loop_
_entity.id
_entity.type
_entity.pdbx_description
1 polymer ?
#
loop_
_entity_poly.entity_id
_entity_poly.type
_entity_poly.pdbx_seq_one_letter_code
_entity_poly.pdbx_strand_id
1 'polypeptide(L)'
;MFRTVKAISPSTGAVTWLLVDEETYIAHPESLEYSIHLRAKNRSPQTQRNYPPRVGRFLNWCSGRGADWKTVSLGEMARYKFHIEQTPDPRTHRLPTGKTVNAVVGTRVRVSALVRGHRQRGSRGRVRTQ
;
A
#
# COMPACT_ATOMS: atom_id res chain seq x y z
N MET A 1 -1.45 12.60 6.98
CA MET A 1 -1.39 11.18 7.43
C MET A 1 -2.33 10.35 6.57
N PHE A 2 -2.09 9.06 6.31
CA PHE A 2 -2.93 8.28 5.41
C PHE A 2 -3.97 7.42 6.13
N ARG A 3 -5.20 7.41 5.62
CA ARG A 3 -6.29 6.54 6.09
C ARG A 3 -6.97 5.79 4.94
N THR A 4 -7.53 4.63 5.26
CA THR A 4 -8.28 3.83 4.28
C THR A 4 -9.76 4.23 4.26
N VAL A 5 -10.31 4.43 3.07
CA VAL A 5 -11.73 4.75 2.85
C VAL A 5 -12.34 3.79 1.82
N LYS A 6 -13.64 3.54 1.95
CA LYS A 6 -14.43 2.82 0.95
C LYS A 6 -14.91 3.83 -0.11
N ALA A 7 -14.58 3.59 -1.37
CA ALA A 7 -15.06 4.35 -2.50
C ALA A 7 -16.04 3.51 -3.33
N ILE A 8 -17.04 4.17 -3.92
CA ILE A 8 -18.03 3.56 -4.80
C ILE A 8 -17.97 4.33 -6.13
N SER A 9 -17.75 3.63 -7.24
CA SER A 9 -17.78 4.23 -8.56
C SER A 9 -19.21 4.73 -8.86
N PRO A 10 -19.41 6.02 -9.19
CA PRO A 10 -20.75 6.54 -9.47
C PRO A 10 -21.33 5.96 -10.77
N SER A 11 -20.48 5.58 -11.73
CA SER A 11 -20.91 5.05 -13.03
C SER A 11 -21.14 3.54 -13.05
N THR A 12 -20.53 2.78 -12.13
CA THR A 12 -20.59 1.30 -12.16
C THR A 12 -21.05 0.67 -10.85
N GLY A 13 -21.21 1.45 -9.77
CA GLY A 13 -21.46 0.94 -8.43
C GLY A 13 -20.31 0.13 -7.82
N ALA A 14 -19.18 -0.01 -8.53
CA ALA A 14 -18.07 -0.84 -8.09
C ALA A 14 -17.43 -0.29 -6.80
N VAL A 15 -17.27 -1.17 -5.81
CA VAL A 15 -16.61 -0.85 -4.55
C VAL A 15 -15.09 -0.99 -4.71
N THR A 16 -14.34 0.01 -4.26
CA THR A 16 -12.88 -0.04 -4.15
C THR A 16 -12.43 0.54 -2.81
N TRP A 17 -11.35 0.00 -2.24
CA TRP A 17 -10.75 0.52 -1.02
C TRP A 17 -9.53 1.37 -1.39
N LEU A 18 -9.56 2.63 -0.97
CA LEU A 18 -8.55 3.64 -1.32
C LEU A 18 -7.80 4.07 -0.07
N LEU A 19 -6.52 4.34 -0.25
CA LEU A 19 -5.72 5.04 0.75
C LEU A 19 -5.72 6.53 0.38
N VAL A 20 -6.25 7.37 1.26
CA VAL A 20 -6.33 8.83 1.05
C VAL A 20 -5.49 9.53 2.10
N ASP A 21 -4.94 10.67 1.73
CA ASP A 21 -4.42 11.61 2.71
C ASP A 21 -5.58 12.18 3.53
N GLU A 22 -5.41 12.24 4.84
CA GLU A 22 -6.46 12.58 5.80
C GLU A 22 -6.84 14.07 5.77
N GLU A 23 -5.91 14.94 5.39
CA GLU A 23 -6.12 16.38 5.36
C GLU A 23 -6.74 16.80 4.02
N THR A 24 -6.20 16.31 2.92
CA THR A 24 -6.59 16.72 1.57
C THR A 24 -7.65 15.82 0.95
N TYR A 25 -7.90 14.62 1.51
CA TYR A 25 -8.74 13.57 0.93
C TYR A 25 -8.30 13.09 -0.47
N ILE A 26 -7.10 13.47 -0.91
CA ILE A 26 -6.54 13.03 -2.19
C ILE A 26 -6.05 11.58 -2.04
N ALA A 27 -6.41 10.72 -3.00
CA ALA A 27 -5.95 9.34 -3.03
C ALA A 27 -4.44 9.27 -3.27
N HIS A 28 -3.73 8.45 -2.50
CA HIS A 28 -2.31 8.19 -2.73
C HIS A 28 -2.13 7.50 -4.09
N PRO A 29 -1.42 8.12 -5.07
CA PRO A 29 -1.39 7.65 -6.45
C PRO A 29 -0.94 6.19 -6.60
N GLU A 30 0.19 5.82 -6.00
CA GLU A 30 0.72 4.46 -6.11
C GLU A 30 -0.15 3.42 -5.39
N SER A 31 -0.84 3.80 -4.31
CA SER A 31 -1.80 2.91 -3.65
C SER A 31 -3.07 2.72 -4.48
N LEU A 32 -3.51 3.77 -5.19
CA LEU A 32 -4.65 3.70 -6.11
C LEU A 32 -4.34 2.75 -7.28
N GLU A 33 -3.19 2.92 -7.93
CA GLU A 33 -2.75 2.01 -9.00
C GLU A 33 -2.70 0.55 -8.52
N TYR A 34 -2.20 0.34 -7.30
CA TYR A 34 -2.16 -0.99 -6.71
C TYR A 34 -3.56 -1.56 -6.44
N SER A 35 -4.50 -0.76 -5.95
CA SER A 35 -5.90 -1.18 -5.77
C SER A 35 -6.55 -1.55 -7.11
N ILE A 36 -6.33 -0.76 -8.17
CA ILE A 36 -6.79 -1.06 -9.53
C ILE A 36 -6.17 -2.37 -10.02
N HIS A 37 -4.87 -2.58 -9.80
CA HIS A 37 -4.17 -3.81 -10.15
C HIS A 37 -4.76 -5.05 -9.46
N LEU A 38 -5.04 -4.97 -8.15
CA LEU A 38 -5.67 -6.06 -7.42
C LEU A 38 -7.04 -6.42 -7.99
N ARG A 39 -7.82 -5.41 -8.37
CA ARG A 39 -9.14 -5.59 -9.00
C ARG A 39 -9.00 -6.23 -10.38
N ALA A 40 -8.10 -5.73 -11.23
CA ALA A 40 -7.86 -6.29 -12.57
C ALA A 40 -7.40 -7.76 -12.52
N LYS A 41 -6.70 -8.17 -11.46
CA LYS A 41 -6.33 -9.57 -11.19
C LYS A 41 -7.43 -10.41 -10.54
N ASN A 42 -8.66 -9.90 -10.44
CA ASN A 42 -9.79 -10.57 -9.78
C ASN A 42 -9.45 -11.10 -8.38
N ARG A 43 -8.65 -10.35 -7.61
CA ARG A 43 -8.33 -10.73 -6.22
C ARG A 43 -9.60 -10.68 -5.38
N SER A 44 -9.69 -11.55 -4.37
CA SER A 44 -10.90 -11.61 -3.52
C SER A 44 -11.23 -10.26 -2.89
N PRO A 45 -12.52 -9.95 -2.65
CA PRO A 45 -12.93 -8.68 -2.01
C PRO A 45 -12.22 -8.45 -0.67
N GLN A 46 -12.00 -9.52 0.10
CA GLN A 46 -11.25 -9.48 1.35
C GLN A 46 -9.79 -9.06 1.13
N THR A 47 -9.15 -9.58 0.07
CA THR A 47 -7.79 -9.17 -0.32
C THR A 47 -7.75 -7.69 -0.68
N GLN A 48 -8.67 -7.23 -1.53
CA GLN A 48 -8.76 -5.83 -1.92
C GLN A 48 -8.99 -4.90 -0.72
N ARG A 49 -9.78 -5.33 0.27
CA ARG A 49 -10.02 -4.58 1.52
C ARG A 49 -8.82 -4.55 2.46
N ASN A 50 -8.07 -5.65 2.54
CA ASN A 50 -7.00 -5.80 3.53
C ASN A 50 -5.69 -5.13 3.13
N TYR A 51 -5.45 -4.90 1.84
CA TYR A 51 -4.15 -4.40 1.40
C TYR A 51 -3.95 -2.89 1.60
N PRO A 52 -4.90 -2.00 1.23
CA PRO A 52 -4.77 -0.56 1.47
C PRO A 52 -4.40 -0.16 2.91
N PRO A 53 -5.03 -0.72 3.98
CA PRO A 53 -4.64 -0.35 5.35
C PRO A 53 -3.23 -0.84 5.73
N ARG A 54 -2.75 -1.94 5.13
CA ARG A 54 -1.36 -2.41 5.34
C ARG A 54 -0.36 -1.47 4.69
N VAL A 55 -0.67 -0.98 3.48
CA VAL A 55 0.12 0.05 2.79
C VAL A 55 0.13 1.34 3.62
N GLY A 56 -1.04 1.80 4.06
CA GLY A 56 -1.18 2.98 4.91
C GLY A 56 -0.35 2.90 6.19
N ARG A 57 -0.38 1.75 6.88
CA ARG A 57 0.43 1.54 8.09
C ARG A 57 1.93 1.68 7.81
N PHE A 58 2.42 1.18 6.68
CA PHE A 58 3.82 1.33 6.29
C PHE A 58 4.17 2.79 5.93
N LEU A 59 3.34 3.44 5.11
CA LEU A 59 3.58 4.82 4.69
C LEU A 59 3.55 5.79 5.88
N ASN A 60 2.60 5.62 6.80
CA ASN A 60 2.53 6.41 8.03
C ASN A 60 3.76 6.16 8.93
N TRP A 61 4.22 4.90 9.03
CA TRP A 61 5.43 4.58 9.78
C TRP A 61 6.69 5.23 9.19
N CYS A 62 6.83 5.23 7.87
CA CYS A 62 7.91 5.94 7.18
C CYS A 62 7.83 7.46 7.42
N SER A 63 6.64 8.04 7.22
CA SER A 63 6.40 9.49 7.41
C SER A 63 6.73 9.95 8.82
N GLY A 64 6.31 9.20 9.85
CA GLY A 64 6.59 9.54 11.26
C GLY A 64 8.07 9.51 11.64
N ARG A 65 8.95 8.97 10.79
CA ARG A 65 10.41 8.90 10.99
C ARG A 65 11.20 9.73 9.98
N GLY A 66 10.52 10.46 9.08
CA GLY A 66 11.15 11.17 7.98
C GLY A 66 11.83 10.24 6.95
N ALA A 67 11.46 8.96 6.91
CA ALA A 67 12.01 8.01 5.95
C ALA A 67 11.26 8.08 4.62
N ASP A 68 11.99 8.15 3.50
CA ASP A 68 11.39 8.00 2.18
C ASP A 68 11.03 6.52 1.93
N TRP A 69 9.72 6.25 1.87
CA TRP A 69 9.17 4.91 1.66
C TRP A 69 9.65 4.23 0.36
N LYS A 70 10.09 5.02 -0.63
CA LYS A 70 10.61 4.53 -1.92
C LYS A 70 12.03 3.96 -1.80
N THR A 71 12.82 4.47 -0.86
CA THR A 71 14.26 4.16 -0.71
C THR A 71 14.60 3.44 0.60
N VAL A 72 13.60 3.03 1.39
CA VAL A 72 13.73 2.24 2.64
C VAL A 72 14.70 1.08 2.49
N SER A 73 15.74 1.09 3.32
CA SER A 73 16.79 0.07 3.40
C SER A 73 16.30 -1.24 4.05
N LEU A 74 17.11 -2.30 3.97
CA LEU A 74 16.82 -3.55 4.68
C LEU A 74 16.77 -3.36 6.21
N GLY A 75 17.63 -2.49 6.76
CA GLY A 75 17.60 -2.15 8.18
C GLY A 75 16.30 -1.47 8.60
N GLU A 76 15.79 -0.54 7.79
CA GLU A 76 14.48 0.06 8.03
C GLU A 76 13.33 -0.95 7.91
N MET A 77 13.43 -1.90 6.98
CA MET A 77 12.45 -3.00 6.89
C MET A 77 12.45 -3.90 8.12
N ALA A 78 13.62 -4.19 8.70
CA ALA A 78 13.72 -4.92 9.96
C ALA A 78 13.10 -4.13 11.11
N ARG A 79 13.38 -2.82 11.22
CA ARG A 79 12.77 -1.93 12.21
C ARG A 79 11.25 -1.87 12.06
N TYR A 80 10.75 -1.80 10.83
CA TYR A 80 9.32 -1.85 10.56
C TYR A 80 8.71 -3.17 11.03
N LYS A 81 9.34 -4.31 10.70
CA LYS A 81 8.88 -5.63 11.18
C LYS A 81 8.78 -5.67 12.71
N PHE A 82 9.84 -5.26 13.41
CA PHE A 82 9.84 -5.21 14.88
C PHE A 82 8.76 -4.28 15.43
N HIS A 83 8.57 -3.11 14.82
CA HIS A 83 7.50 -2.19 15.19
C HIS A 83 6.11 -2.85 15.07
N ILE A 84 5.84 -3.59 13.98
CA ILE A 84 4.57 -4.31 13.82
C ILE A 84 4.40 -5.38 14.90
N GLU A 85 5.46 -6.15 15.20
CA GLU A 85 5.42 -7.21 16.22
C GLU A 85 5.11 -6.68 17.62
N GLN A 86 5.53 -5.46 17.93
CA GLN A 86 5.36 -4.83 19.24
C GLN A 86 4.14 -3.90 19.34
N THR A 87 3.47 -3.62 18.22
CA THR A 87 2.34 -2.67 18.19
C THR A 87 1.03 -3.43 18.04
N PRO A 88 0.14 -3.41 19.07
CA PRO A 88 -1.17 -4.04 19.01
C PRO A 88 -1.97 -3.59 17.78
N ASP A 89 -2.74 -4.51 17.21
CA ASP A 89 -3.66 -4.16 16.13
C ASP A 89 -4.77 -3.23 16.67
N PRO A 90 -5.02 -2.06 16.07
CA PRO A 90 -6.03 -1.12 16.56
C PRO A 90 -7.46 -1.68 16.64
N ARG A 91 -7.77 -2.77 15.91
CA ARG A 91 -9.10 -3.39 15.90
C ARG A 91 -9.26 -4.48 16.95
N THR A 92 -8.18 -5.20 17.27
CA THR A 92 -8.25 -6.36 18.17
C THR A 92 -7.58 -6.12 19.52
N HIS A 93 -6.81 -5.03 19.63
CA HIS A 93 -5.95 -4.70 20.76
C HIS A 93 -4.95 -5.81 21.14
N ARG A 94 -4.71 -6.77 20.24
CA ARG A 94 -3.77 -7.88 20.42
C ARG A 94 -2.54 -7.68 19.55
N LEU A 95 -1.41 -8.22 20.01
CA LEU A 95 -0.22 -8.30 19.18
C LEU A 95 -0.50 -9.15 17.94
N PRO A 96 -0.05 -8.72 16.75
CA PRO A 96 -0.27 -9.46 15.52
C PRO A 96 0.52 -10.77 15.53
N THR A 97 -0.09 -11.83 14.99
CA THR A 97 0.62 -13.11 14.79
C THR A 97 1.70 -12.96 13.72
N GLY A 98 2.70 -13.85 13.72
CA GLY A 98 3.75 -13.86 12.68
C GLY A 98 3.19 -13.93 11.25
N LYS A 99 2.04 -14.60 11.04
CA LYS A 99 1.33 -14.61 9.76
C LYS A 99 0.84 -13.22 9.35
N THR A 100 0.31 -12.44 10.29
CA THR A 100 -0.14 -11.06 10.06
C THR A 100 1.06 -10.15 9.78
N VAL A 101 2.14 -10.28 10.54
CA VAL A 101 3.38 -9.52 10.31
C VAL A 101 3.90 -9.75 8.89
N ASN A 102 4.04 -11.01 8.47
CA ASN A 102 4.50 -11.36 7.13
C ASN A 102 3.57 -10.83 6.03
N ALA A 103 2.26 -10.85 6.27
CA ALA A 103 1.28 -10.32 5.33
C ALA A 103 1.36 -8.80 5.20
N VAL A 104 1.64 -8.06 6.28
CA VAL A 104 1.83 -6.60 6.28
C VAL A 104 3.14 -6.23 5.57
N VAL A 105 4.26 -6.83 5.99
CA VAL A 105 5.60 -6.59 5.41
C VAL A 105 5.63 -6.96 3.93
N GLY A 106 5.04 -8.08 3.55
CA GLY A 106 4.99 -8.54 2.15
C GLY A 106 4.15 -7.66 1.22
N THR A 107 3.11 -6.99 1.74
CA THR A 107 2.30 -6.06 0.93
C THR A 107 3.13 -4.87 0.41
N ARG A 108 4.02 -4.30 1.24
CA ARG A 108 4.93 -3.22 0.83
C ARG A 108 5.80 -3.61 -0.36
N VAL A 109 6.37 -4.82 -0.33
CA VAL A 109 7.26 -5.32 -1.38
C VAL A 109 6.50 -5.43 -2.71
N ARG A 110 5.26 -5.92 -2.67
CA ARG A 110 4.40 -6.06 -3.87
C ARG A 110 4.03 -4.71 -4.48
N VAL A 111 3.71 -3.72 -3.65
CA VAL A 111 3.42 -2.35 -4.11
C VAL A 111 4.67 -1.72 -4.72
N SER A 112 5.81 -1.82 -4.03
CA SER A 112 7.09 -1.28 -4.51
C SER A 112 7.51 -1.92 -5.85
N ALA A 113 7.33 -3.24 -6.00
CA ALA A 113 7.62 -3.95 -7.23
C ALA A 113 6.68 -3.54 -8.38
N LEU A 114 5.38 -3.36 -8.09
CA LEU A 114 4.41 -2.87 -9.09
C LEU A 114 4.81 -1.47 -9.59
N VAL A 115 5.09 -0.55 -8.67
CA VAL A 115 5.47 0.84 -8.99
C VAL A 115 6.76 0.89 -9.80
N ARG A 116 7.79 0.11 -9.41
CA ARG A 116 9.05 0.03 -10.18
C ARG A 116 8.84 -0.56 -11.58
N GLY A 117 7.98 -1.58 -11.70
CA GLY A 117 7.65 -2.20 -12.98
C GLY A 117 6.90 -1.26 -13.95
N HIS A 118 5.97 -0.44 -13.44
CA HIS A 118 5.30 0.58 -14.25
C HIS A 118 6.26 1.68 -14.71
N ARG A 119 7.16 2.15 -13.83
CA ARG A 119 8.15 3.18 -14.18
C ARG A 119 9.11 2.73 -15.29
N GLN A 120 9.53 1.46 -15.29
CA GLN A 120 10.37 0.89 -16.35
C GLN A 120 9.63 0.66 -17.68
N ARG A 121 8.31 0.42 -17.66
CA ARG A 121 7.51 0.32 -18.90
C ARG A 121 7.27 1.70 -19.52
N GLY A 122 7.08 2.75 -18.71
CA GLY A 122 6.91 4.12 -19.20
C GLY A 122 8.16 4.69 -19.87
N SER A 123 9.37 4.35 -19.39
CA SER A 123 10.63 4.82 -19.97
C SER A 123 11.05 4.09 -21.25
N ARG A 124 10.48 2.90 -21.54
CA ARG A 124 10.69 2.19 -22.83
C ARG A 124 9.77 2.65 -23.96
N GLY A 125 8.79 3.52 -23.69
CA GLY A 125 7.82 4.02 -24.68
C GLY A 125 8.28 5.25 -25.48
N ARG A 126 9.51 5.74 -25.29
CA ARG A 126 10.02 6.98 -25.91
C ARG A 126 11.30 6.74 -26.71
N VAL A 127 11.31 5.75 -27.59
CA VAL A 127 12.25 5.69 -28.71
C VAL A 127 11.46 5.26 -29.95
N ARG A 128 10.83 6.25 -30.60
CA ARG A 128 10.61 6.21 -32.05
C ARG A 128 11.66 7.15 -32.62
N THR A 129 12.73 6.57 -33.14
CA THR A 129 13.65 7.29 -34.02
C THR A 129 13.05 7.27 -35.42
N GLN A 130 13.17 8.42 -36.07
CA GLN A 130 12.78 8.73 -37.44
C GLN A 130 13.45 7.82 -38.47
#